data_AF-A0A519LI37-F1
#
_entry.id   AF-A0A519LI37-F1
#
_cell.length_a   1.000
_cell.length_b   1.000
_cell.length_c   1.000
_cell.angle_alpha   90.00
_cell.angle_beta   90.00
_cell.angle_gamma   90.00
#
_symmetry.space_group_name_H-M   'P 1'
#
loop_
_entity.id
_entity.type
_entity.pdbx_description
1 polymer ?
#
loop_
_entity_poly.entity_id
_entity_poly.type
_entity_poly.pdbx_seq_one_letter_code
_entity_poly.pdbx_strand_id
1 'polypeptide(L)'
;MNFDKLIDHFKLDKQEFYFQFNSHPNYPSALAFSDTLNFLGLKNDAYELDKEYWGELPEEYMALVDNSFSLVKKKGNDFTIYSDKVKSLNKEELYKNSGDFVLLFEKTENVKTKSFFNFKPIIYLVFGIIILYSLLQFAWHESIFNILSLIGVYISLELFNQKFGQESAVVSNICGGAANSSTQSSCSKIFSSDKTDILGLKLSDFSLIYFLGITFVGLLFPQSQGILRLTSMISILVILYSFYVQAFVEKSLCRVCLVIIFVLLAQIAISSFYFNWGLNLPV
;
A
#
# COMPACT_ATOMS: atom_id res chain seq x y z
N MET A 1 11.94 -6.68 5.66
CA MET A 1 12.83 -5.51 5.82
C MET A 1 11.94 -4.29 5.90
N ASN A 2 12.13 -3.42 6.89
CA ASN A 2 11.43 -2.13 6.95
C ASN A 2 12.44 -1.05 6.51
N PHE A 3 12.12 -0.31 5.45
CA PHE A 3 13.00 0.74 4.91
C PHE A 3 12.57 2.15 5.34
N ASP A 4 11.56 2.28 6.19
CA ASP A 4 10.87 3.53 6.45
C ASP A 4 11.81 4.60 7.00
N LYS A 5 12.68 4.26 7.97
CA LYS A 5 13.68 5.19 8.50
C LYS A 5 14.68 5.67 7.45
N LEU A 6 15.01 4.80 6.51
CA LEU A 6 15.95 5.09 5.44
C LEU A 6 15.30 6.00 4.39
N ILE A 7 14.08 5.66 3.97
CA ILE A 7 13.21 6.46 3.10
C ILE A 7 13.02 7.86 3.69
N ASP A 8 12.72 7.96 4.98
CA ASP A 8 12.56 9.23 5.69
C ASP A 8 13.87 10.02 5.76
N HIS A 9 15.00 9.35 6.01
CA HIS A 9 16.32 10.00 6.07
C HIS A 9 16.68 10.67 4.74
N PHE A 10 16.47 9.95 3.64
CA PHE A 10 16.73 10.45 2.29
C PHE A 10 15.55 11.25 1.70
N LYS A 11 14.46 11.41 2.46
CA LYS A 11 13.22 12.09 2.03
C LYS A 11 12.68 11.55 0.70
N LEU A 12 12.76 10.24 0.52
CA LEU A 12 12.27 9.55 -0.66
C LEU A 12 10.75 9.41 -0.62
N ASP A 13 10.12 9.33 -1.78
CA ASP A 13 8.70 9.00 -1.84
C ASP A 13 8.52 7.52 -1.47
N LYS A 14 7.83 7.28 -0.35
CA LYS A 14 7.61 5.95 0.19
C LYS A 14 6.80 5.06 -0.75
N GLN A 15 5.77 5.61 -1.40
CA GLN A 15 4.92 4.82 -2.31
C GLN A 15 5.69 4.43 -3.54
N GLU A 16 6.36 5.40 -4.17
CA GLU A 16 7.16 5.16 -5.36
C GLU A 16 8.30 4.20 -5.06
N PHE A 17 8.98 4.34 -3.92
CA PHE A 17 10.01 3.40 -3.49
C PHE A 17 9.48 1.97 -3.41
N TYR A 18 8.41 1.73 -2.65
CA TYR A 18 7.87 0.38 -2.51
C TYR A 18 7.26 -0.13 -3.82
N PHE A 19 6.69 0.73 -4.65
CA PHE A 19 6.19 0.35 -5.98
C PHE A 19 7.33 -0.13 -6.87
N GLN A 20 8.33 0.72 -7.10
CA GLN A 20 9.50 0.41 -7.94
C GLN A 20 10.26 -0.81 -7.42
N PHE A 21 10.50 -0.89 -6.11
CA PHE A 21 11.24 -1.99 -5.50
C PHE A 21 10.49 -3.32 -5.63
N ASN A 22 9.19 -3.36 -5.31
CA ASN A 22 8.41 -4.60 -5.38
C ASN A 22 8.07 -5.04 -6.82
N SER A 23 8.05 -4.10 -7.77
CA SER A 23 7.82 -4.39 -9.19
C SER A 23 9.11 -4.73 -9.95
N HIS A 24 10.27 -4.65 -9.30
CA HIS A 24 11.54 -4.93 -9.94
C HIS A 24 11.68 -6.43 -10.29
N PRO A 25 12.13 -6.81 -11.50
CA PRO A 25 12.26 -8.21 -11.91
C PRO A 25 13.14 -9.06 -10.99
N ASN A 26 14.16 -8.43 -10.40
CA ASN A 26 15.10 -9.07 -9.49
C ASN A 26 14.72 -8.90 -8.01
N TYR A 27 13.48 -8.56 -7.66
CA TYR A 27 13.05 -8.51 -6.27
C TYR A 27 13.09 -9.91 -5.61
N PRO A 28 13.49 -10.05 -4.34
CA PRO A 28 14.07 -9.06 -3.44
C PRO A 28 15.62 -9.12 -3.44
N SER A 29 16.29 -8.30 -4.25
CA SER A 29 17.76 -8.27 -4.33
C SER A 29 18.35 -6.90 -4.02
N ALA A 30 19.66 -6.89 -3.75
CA ALA A 30 20.45 -5.69 -3.58
C ALA A 30 20.48 -4.81 -4.85
N LEU A 31 20.44 -5.45 -6.02
CA LEU A 31 20.33 -4.80 -7.32
C LEU A 31 18.98 -4.06 -7.44
N ALA A 32 17.86 -4.75 -7.14
CA ALA A 32 16.54 -4.12 -7.15
C ALA A 32 16.48 -2.89 -6.22
N PHE A 33 17.16 -2.96 -5.08
CA PHE A 33 17.23 -1.87 -4.11
C PHE A 33 18.08 -0.70 -4.64
N SER A 34 19.28 -0.97 -5.16
CA SER A 34 20.18 0.02 -5.79
C SER A 34 19.53 0.75 -6.96
N ASP A 35 18.89 0.01 -7.87
CA ASP A 35 18.19 0.54 -9.04
C ASP A 35 17.01 1.42 -8.63
N THR A 36 16.26 1.02 -7.59
CA THR A 36 15.15 1.81 -7.05
C THR A 36 15.64 3.16 -6.50
N LEU A 37 16.72 3.16 -5.72
CA LEU A 37 17.32 4.40 -5.21
C LEU A 37 17.81 5.30 -6.35
N ASN A 38 18.46 4.71 -7.36
CA ASN A 38 18.93 5.40 -8.56
C ASN A 38 17.77 6.04 -9.35
N PHE A 39 16.63 5.35 -9.45
CA PHE A 39 15.41 5.85 -10.08
C PHE A 39 14.83 7.04 -9.33
N LEU A 40 14.81 6.99 -8.00
CA LEU A 40 14.32 8.07 -7.13
C LEU A 40 15.29 9.27 -7.03
N GLY A 41 16.42 9.21 -7.74
CA GLY A 41 17.40 10.30 -7.81
C GLY A 41 18.48 10.25 -6.74
N LEU A 42 18.51 9.20 -5.90
CA LEU A 42 19.63 8.93 -5.01
C LEU A 42 20.66 8.07 -5.75
N LYS A 43 21.54 8.75 -6.50
CA LYS A 43 22.56 8.09 -7.33
C LYS A 43 23.52 7.28 -6.48
N ASN A 44 23.71 6.03 -6.86
CA ASN A 44 24.52 5.09 -6.11
C ASN A 44 25.15 4.03 -7.03
N ASP A 45 26.34 3.58 -6.62
CA ASP A 45 27.07 2.47 -7.21
C ASP A 45 27.13 1.31 -6.22
N ALA A 46 26.89 0.10 -6.73
CA ALA A 46 26.90 -1.14 -5.97
C ALA A 46 28.23 -1.88 -6.16
N TYR A 47 28.87 -2.28 -5.06
CA TYR A 47 30.12 -3.03 -5.06
C TYR A 47 30.03 -4.23 -4.11
N GLU A 48 30.72 -5.31 -4.46
CA GLU A 48 31.05 -6.40 -3.56
C GLU A 48 32.52 -6.24 -3.17
N LEU A 49 32.77 -5.95 -1.88
CA LEU A 49 34.09 -5.57 -1.37
C LEU A 49 34.46 -6.39 -0.14
N ASP A 50 35.62 -7.02 -0.20
CA ASP A 50 36.20 -7.71 0.96
C ASP A 50 36.41 -6.73 2.13
N LYS A 51 36.24 -7.21 3.36
CA LYS A 51 36.35 -6.42 4.60
C LYS A 51 37.66 -5.66 4.77
N GLU A 52 38.72 -6.13 4.11
CA GLU A 52 40.03 -5.48 4.12
C GLU A 52 39.98 -4.08 3.50
N TYR A 53 39.14 -3.88 2.48
CA TYR A 53 38.98 -2.60 1.79
C TYR A 53 37.97 -1.65 2.45
N TRP A 54 37.25 -2.11 3.48
CA TRP A 54 36.23 -1.30 4.15
C TRP A 54 36.80 -0.10 4.91
N GLY A 55 38.12 -0.05 5.10
CA GLY A 55 38.83 1.13 5.63
C GLY A 55 38.77 2.36 4.72
N GLU A 56 38.68 2.14 3.41
CA GLU A 56 38.69 3.16 2.35
C GLU A 56 37.28 3.69 2.00
N LEU A 57 36.23 3.09 2.60
CA LEU A 57 34.86 3.52 2.38
C LEU A 57 34.65 4.96 2.89
N PRO A 58 33.77 5.74 2.22
CA PRO A 58 33.45 7.08 2.65
C PRO A 58 32.79 7.11 4.03
N GLU A 59 32.63 8.31 4.60
CA GLU A 59 32.00 8.47 5.92
C GLU A 59 30.57 7.95 5.98
N GLU A 60 29.85 7.99 4.86
CA GLU A 60 28.48 7.49 4.73
C GLU A 60 28.39 6.54 3.54
N TYR A 61 27.93 5.31 3.80
CA TYR A 61 27.69 4.28 2.80
C TYR A 61 26.54 3.38 3.28
N MET A 62 25.99 2.55 2.40
CA MET A 62 25.01 1.55 2.82
C MET A 62 25.57 0.15 2.68
N ALA A 63 25.25 -0.72 3.64
CA ALA A 63 25.67 -2.12 3.62
C ALA A 63 24.56 -3.03 4.12
N LEU A 64 24.66 -4.32 3.82
CA LEU A 64 23.78 -5.34 4.37
C LEU A 64 24.27 -5.73 5.78
N VAL A 65 23.61 -5.23 6.83
CA VAL A 65 23.95 -5.51 8.24
C VAL A 65 22.80 -6.26 8.89
N ASP A 66 23.07 -7.35 9.61
CA ASP A 66 22.06 -8.22 10.21
C ASP A 66 20.98 -8.66 9.19
N ASN A 67 21.38 -8.93 7.94
CA ASN A 67 20.49 -9.25 6.83
C ASN A 67 19.47 -8.13 6.49
N SER A 68 19.84 -6.87 6.74
CA SER A 68 19.02 -5.67 6.44
C SER A 68 19.87 -4.56 5.80
N PHE A 69 19.38 -3.94 4.72
CA PHE A 69 20.06 -2.78 4.13
C PHE A 69 20.04 -1.62 5.12
N SER A 70 21.23 -1.16 5.50
CA SER A 70 21.41 -0.22 6.60
C SER A 70 22.39 0.87 6.20
N LEU A 71 22.04 2.12 6.46
CA LEU A 71 22.95 3.25 6.29
C LEU A 71 23.97 3.22 7.42
N VAL A 72 25.25 3.15 7.08
CA VAL A 72 26.38 3.13 8.00
C VAL A 72 27.05 4.50 7.96
N LYS A 73 27.13 5.16 9.12
CA LYS A 73 27.88 6.41 9.30
C LYS A 73 29.09 6.19 10.19
N LYS A 74 30.27 6.51 9.68
CA LYS A 74 31.54 6.45 10.41
C LYS A 74 31.68 7.70 11.29
N LYS A 75 31.89 7.52 12.59
CA LYS A 75 32.17 8.61 13.55
C LYS A 75 33.42 8.26 14.35
N GLY A 76 34.59 8.58 13.80
CA GLY A 76 35.86 8.16 14.36
C GLY A 76 36.04 6.64 14.27
N ASN A 77 36.13 5.97 15.42
CA ASN A 77 36.27 4.51 15.50
C ASN A 77 34.94 3.75 15.64
N ASP A 78 33.84 4.49 15.85
CA ASP A 78 32.51 3.93 16.02
C ASP A 78 31.68 4.10 14.76
N PHE A 79 30.77 3.15 14.53
CA PHE A 79 29.86 3.13 13.39
C PHE A 79 28.42 3.25 13.89
N THR A 80 27.70 4.26 13.40
CA THR A 80 26.27 4.39 13.67
C THR A 80 25.50 3.76 12.52
N ILE A 81 24.66 2.77 12.84
CA ILE A 81 23.87 2.02 11.87
C ILE A 81 22.42 2.45 11.96
N TYR A 82 21.92 2.97 10.84
CA TYR A 82 20.54 3.38 10.66
C TYR A 82 19.80 2.30 9.87
N SER A 83 19.14 1.41 10.60
CA SER A 83 18.19 0.41 10.09
C SER A 83 16.82 0.60 10.77
N ASP A 84 16.05 -0.46 11.00
CA ASP A 84 14.85 -0.46 11.85
C ASP A 84 15.08 0.20 13.23
N LYS A 85 16.29 0.04 13.78
CA LYS A 85 16.74 0.67 15.04
C LYS A 85 18.09 1.33 14.81
N VAL A 86 18.30 2.48 15.46
CA VAL A 86 19.63 3.10 15.46
C VAL A 86 20.49 2.35 16.48
N LYS A 87 21.61 1.80 16.03
CA LYS A 87 22.58 1.12 16.89
C LYS A 87 23.97 1.69 16.63
N SER A 88 24.80 1.78 17.66
CA SER A 88 26.22 2.04 17.50
C SER A 88 26.96 0.72 17.63
N LEU A 89 27.74 0.36 16.60
CA LEU A 89 28.61 -0.81 16.59
C LEU A 89 30.06 -0.36 16.52
N ASN A 90 30.96 -1.16 17.09
CA ASN A 90 32.38 -1.02 16.82
C ASN A 90 32.75 -1.67 15.47
N LYS A 91 33.99 -1.49 15.02
CA LYS A 91 34.47 -2.03 13.73
C LYS A 91 34.31 -3.55 13.62
N GLU A 92 34.71 -4.27 14.67
CA GLU A 92 34.73 -5.73 14.69
C GLU A 92 33.32 -6.33 14.62
N GLU A 93 32.39 -5.74 15.35
CA GLU A 93 30.99 -6.14 15.39
C GLU A 93 30.28 -5.83 14.07
N LEU A 94 30.55 -4.66 13.48
CA LEU A 94 30.07 -4.34 12.14
C LEU A 94 30.58 -5.36 11.11
N TYR A 95 31.88 -5.68 11.11
CA TYR A 95 32.47 -6.54 10.09
C TYR A 95 31.95 -7.98 10.19
N LYS A 96 31.72 -8.46 11.42
CA LYS A 96 31.13 -9.79 11.67
C LYS A 96 29.66 -9.87 11.25
N ASN A 97 28.90 -8.79 11.45
CA ASN A 97 27.45 -8.79 11.26
C ASN A 97 27.02 -8.22 9.90
N SER A 98 27.96 -7.94 9.00
CA SER A 98 27.67 -7.39 7.68
C SER A 98 28.13 -8.31 6.55
N GLY A 99 27.38 -8.35 5.45
CA GLY A 99 27.81 -8.96 4.19
C GLY A 99 28.82 -8.09 3.44
N ASP A 100 29.36 -8.60 2.34
CA ASP A 100 30.41 -7.90 1.55
C ASP A 100 29.84 -6.88 0.55
N PHE A 101 28.52 -6.84 0.41
CA PHE A 101 27.83 -5.89 -0.44
C PHE A 101 27.76 -4.48 0.19
N VAL A 102 28.22 -3.49 -0.57
CA VAL A 102 28.26 -2.08 -0.20
C VAL A 102 27.70 -1.20 -1.33
N LEU A 103 26.93 -0.19 -0.96
CA LEU A 103 26.42 0.86 -1.84
C LEU A 103 27.08 2.18 -1.48
N LEU A 104 27.70 2.80 -2.49
CA LEU A 104 28.32 4.10 -2.39
C LEU A 104 27.43 5.15 -3.03
N PHE A 105 27.10 6.20 -2.28
CA PHE A 105 26.30 7.29 -2.82
C PHE A 105 27.20 8.26 -3.58
N GLU A 106 26.78 8.66 -4.78
CA GLU A 106 27.36 9.83 -5.42
C GLU A 106 26.99 11.06 -4.58
N LYS A 107 27.97 11.92 -4.28
CA LYS A 107 27.72 13.23 -3.64
C LYS A 107 26.79 14.05 -4.53
N THR A 108 25.50 13.97 -4.27
CA THR A 108 24.48 14.71 -5.01
C THR A 108 24.03 15.89 -4.17
N GLU A 109 24.38 17.10 -4.63
CA GLU A 109 24.08 18.36 -3.92
C GLU A 109 22.59 18.71 -3.87
N ASN A 110 21.71 18.02 -4.59
CA ASN A 110 20.28 18.34 -4.59
C ASN A 110 19.44 17.09 -4.90
N VAL A 111 19.11 16.31 -3.87
CA VAL A 111 17.96 15.40 -3.96
C VAL A 111 16.75 16.29 -4.24
N LYS A 112 16.25 16.26 -5.48
CA LYS A 112 15.02 16.97 -5.85
C LYS A 112 13.86 16.29 -5.14
N THR A 113 13.61 16.67 -3.89
CA THR A 113 12.34 16.43 -3.22
C THR A 113 11.30 17.25 -3.99
N LYS A 114 10.72 16.67 -5.06
CA LYS A 114 9.46 17.20 -5.58
C LYS A 114 8.49 17.12 -4.41
N SER A 115 8.15 18.26 -3.83
CA SER A 115 7.06 18.35 -2.87
C SER A 115 5.80 17.91 -3.61
N PHE A 116 5.34 16.70 -3.32
CA PHE A 116 4.15 16.15 -3.94
C PHE A 116 2.92 16.84 -3.36
N PHE A 117 2.03 17.26 -4.24
CA PHE A 117 0.72 17.80 -3.88
C PHE A 117 -0.01 16.83 -2.96
N ASN A 118 -0.52 17.33 -1.84
CA ASN A 118 -1.42 16.54 -1.01
C ASN A 118 -2.75 16.36 -1.76
N PHE A 119 -2.96 15.19 -2.36
CA PHE A 119 -4.17 14.89 -3.14
C PHE A 119 -5.42 14.64 -2.29
N LYS A 120 -5.28 14.43 -0.96
CA LYS A 120 -6.41 14.18 -0.05
C LYS A 120 -7.51 15.26 -0.13
N PRO A 121 -7.23 16.58 -0.04
CA PRO A 121 -8.26 17.61 -0.17
C PRO A 121 -9.00 17.55 -1.51
N ILE A 122 -8.31 17.22 -2.60
CA ILE A 122 -8.92 17.09 -3.93
C ILE A 122 -9.87 15.88 -3.94
N ILE A 123 -9.45 14.75 -3.37
CA ILE A 123 -10.27 13.54 -3.26
C ILE A 123 -11.54 13.82 -2.45
N TYR A 124 -11.43 14.49 -1.29
CA TYR A 124 -12.60 14.83 -0.46
C TYR A 124 -13.54 15.80 -1.16
N LEU A 125 -13.01 16.77 -1.91
CA LEU A 125 -13.81 17.68 -2.72
C LEU A 125 -14.58 16.91 -3.80
N VAL A 126 -13.92 16.01 -4.53
CA VAL A 126 -14.56 15.18 -5.56
C VAL A 126 -15.65 14.31 -4.96
N PHE A 127 -15.40 13.67 -3.82
CA PHE A 127 -16.42 12.86 -3.13
C PHE A 127 -17.61 13.71 -2.68
N GLY A 128 -17.36 14.91 -2.13
CA GLY A 128 -18.42 15.84 -1.75
C GLY A 128 -19.31 16.24 -2.93
N ILE A 129 -18.71 16.54 -4.09
CA ILE A 129 -19.46 16.86 -5.31
C ILE A 129 -20.28 15.66 -5.77
N ILE A 130 -19.71 14.45 -5.80
CA ILE A 130 -20.42 13.25 -6.24
C ILE A 130 -21.61 12.96 -5.31
N ILE A 131 -21.44 13.07 -3.99
CA ILE A 131 -22.52 12.87 -3.02
C ILE A 131 -23.63 13.90 -3.25
N LEU A 132 -23.28 15.18 -3.38
CA LEU A 132 -24.26 16.24 -3.61
C LEU A 132 -25.01 16.02 -4.93
N TYR A 133 -24.30 15.73 -6.02
CA TYR A 133 -24.89 15.41 -7.30
C TYR A 133 -25.86 14.22 -7.20
N SER A 134 -25.43 13.16 -6.50
CA SER A 134 -26.24 11.96 -6.31
C SER A 134 -27.54 12.27 -5.59
N LEU A 135 -27.49 13.03 -4.49
CA LEU A 135 -28.67 13.39 -3.69
C LEU A 135 -29.65 14.30 -4.43
N LEU A 136 -29.18 15.11 -5.39
CA LEU A 136 -30.01 16.03 -6.14
C LEU A 136 -30.67 15.39 -7.37
N GLN A 137 -29.99 14.42 -8.01
CA GLN A 137 -30.42 13.87 -9.30
C GLN A 137 -31.09 12.49 -9.20
N PHE A 138 -30.74 11.69 -8.20
CA PHE A 138 -31.19 10.30 -8.11
C PHE A 138 -32.23 10.08 -7.02
N ALA A 139 -32.99 9.00 -7.15
CA ALA A 139 -33.89 8.56 -6.10
C ALA A 139 -33.12 8.19 -4.83
N TRP A 140 -33.81 8.15 -3.68
CA TRP A 140 -33.17 7.90 -2.39
C TRP A 140 -32.39 6.58 -2.34
N HIS A 141 -32.90 5.52 -2.96
CA HIS A 141 -32.28 4.19 -2.96
C HIS A 141 -31.03 4.13 -3.85
N GLU A 142 -31.08 4.74 -5.04
CA GLU A 142 -29.91 4.92 -5.92
C GLU A 142 -28.84 5.80 -5.26
N SER A 143 -29.26 6.85 -4.56
CA SER A 143 -28.34 7.73 -3.83
C SER A 143 -27.62 7.00 -2.71
N ILE A 144 -28.33 6.23 -1.89
CA ILE A 144 -27.70 5.42 -0.83
C ILE A 144 -26.76 4.37 -1.46
N PHE A 145 -27.16 3.75 -2.57
CA PHE A 145 -26.31 2.80 -3.28
C PHE A 145 -24.99 3.44 -3.73
N ASN A 146 -25.05 4.62 -4.35
CA ASN A 146 -23.86 5.37 -4.79
C ASN A 146 -22.99 5.84 -3.62
N ILE A 147 -23.59 6.27 -2.50
CA ILE A 147 -22.86 6.62 -1.28
C ILE A 147 -22.12 5.40 -0.72
N LEU A 148 -22.77 4.22 -0.68
CA LEU A 148 -22.11 2.98 -0.28
C LEU A 148 -20.94 2.62 -1.20
N SER A 149 -21.12 2.80 -2.51
CA SER A 149 -20.04 2.58 -3.49
C SER A 149 -18.85 3.51 -3.22
N LEU A 150 -19.09 4.79 -2.93
CA LEU A 150 -18.04 5.74 -2.56
C LEU A 150 -17.34 5.38 -1.24
N ILE A 151 -18.07 4.92 -0.23
CA ILE A 151 -17.47 4.41 1.02
C ILE A 151 -16.55 3.24 0.71
N GLY A 152 -16.98 2.32 -0.16
CA GLY A 152 -16.16 1.23 -0.66
C GLY A 152 -14.89 1.73 -1.36
N VAL A 153 -15.00 2.68 -2.30
CA VAL A 153 -13.85 3.32 -2.97
C VAL A 153 -12.88 3.90 -1.93
N TYR A 154 -13.40 4.63 -0.95
CA TYR A 154 -12.57 5.25 0.08
C TYR A 154 -11.77 4.22 0.87
N ILE A 155 -12.42 3.19 1.38
CA ILE A 155 -11.76 2.13 2.15
C ILE A 155 -10.75 1.37 1.29
N SER A 156 -11.10 1.05 0.05
CA SER A 156 -10.19 0.37 -0.89
C SER A 156 -8.98 1.22 -1.25
N LEU A 157 -9.12 2.54 -1.38
CA LEU A 157 -7.99 3.47 -1.58
C LEU A 157 -7.06 3.51 -0.36
N GLU A 158 -7.62 3.57 0.85
CA GLU A 158 -6.82 3.56 2.08
C GLU A 158 -6.05 2.24 2.24
N LEU A 159 -6.68 1.11 1.92
CA LEU A 159 -6.02 -0.21 1.88
C LEU A 159 -4.91 -0.28 0.83
N PHE A 160 -5.17 0.24 -0.37
CA PHE A 160 -4.17 0.33 -1.44
C PHE A 160 -2.97 1.17 -1.00
N ASN A 161 -3.21 2.34 -0.39
CA ASN A 161 -2.13 3.19 0.12
C ASN A 161 -1.31 2.52 1.23
N GLN A 162 -1.96 1.77 2.12
CA GLN A 162 -1.26 1.02 3.16
C GLN A 162 -0.35 -0.09 2.60
N LYS A 163 -0.75 -0.75 1.50
CA LYS A 163 0.08 -1.74 0.80
C LYS A 163 1.42 -1.15 0.33
N PHE A 164 1.45 0.14 -0.02
CA PHE A 164 2.67 0.86 -0.41
C PHE A 164 3.32 1.62 0.76
N GLY A 165 3.02 1.22 1.99
CA GLY A 165 3.70 1.69 3.19
C GLY A 165 3.21 3.04 3.72
N GLN A 166 2.20 3.70 3.13
CA GLN A 166 1.66 4.90 3.77
C GLN A 166 0.90 4.56 5.05
N GLU A 167 1.10 5.36 6.09
CA GLU A 167 0.27 5.27 7.29
C GLU A 167 -1.15 5.78 6.97
N SER A 168 -2.11 4.86 6.94
CA SER A 168 -3.53 5.21 6.91
C SER A 168 -4.04 5.33 8.34
N ALA A 169 -4.35 6.56 8.77
CA ALA A 169 -4.97 6.81 10.08
C ALA A 169 -6.35 6.11 10.21
N VAL A 170 -7.06 5.93 9.10
CA VAL A 170 -8.38 5.28 9.09
C VAL A 170 -8.23 3.77 9.27
N VAL A 171 -7.35 3.14 8.48
CA VAL A 171 -7.14 1.69 8.61
C VAL A 171 -6.46 1.36 9.93
N SER A 172 -5.49 2.16 10.39
CA SER A 172 -4.85 1.93 11.69
C SER A 172 -5.85 2.06 12.84
N ASN A 173 -6.75 3.05 12.82
CA ASN A 173 -7.79 3.18 13.84
C ASN A 173 -8.81 2.04 13.81
N ILE A 174 -9.28 1.62 12.62
CA ILE A 174 -10.27 0.54 12.49
C ILE A 174 -9.65 -0.82 12.82
N CYS A 175 -8.42 -1.08 12.40
CA CYS A 175 -7.70 -2.32 12.72
C CYS A 175 -7.16 -2.36 14.16
N GLY A 176 -7.23 -1.24 14.89
CA GLY A 176 -6.74 -1.07 16.26
C GLY A 176 -5.27 -0.67 16.25
N GLY A 177 -5.02 0.64 16.44
CA GLY A 177 -3.70 1.23 16.29
C GLY A 177 -2.66 0.59 17.21
N ALA A 178 -1.68 -0.08 16.63
CA ALA A 178 -0.42 -0.37 17.30
C ALA A 178 0.47 0.87 17.18
N ALA A 179 0.18 1.90 17.97
CA ALA A 179 1.05 3.07 18.06
C ALA A 179 2.43 2.75 18.65
N ASN A 180 2.70 1.53 19.14
CA ASN A 180 3.99 1.15 19.75
C ASN A 180 4.21 -0.37 19.85
N SER A 181 3.91 -1.18 18.83
CA SER A 181 4.17 -2.63 18.95
C SER A 181 4.48 -3.28 17.61
N SER A 182 5.59 -4.00 17.58
CA SER A 182 6.12 -4.89 16.54
C SER A 182 5.22 -6.09 16.20
N THR A 183 3.90 -5.97 16.35
CA THR A 183 2.90 -7.00 16.08
C THR A 183 2.10 -6.60 14.83
N GLN A 184 2.26 -7.36 13.76
CA GLN A 184 1.50 -7.19 12.53
C GLN A 184 -0.01 -7.16 12.86
N SER A 185 -0.69 -6.09 12.44
CA SER A 185 -2.16 -5.99 12.55
C SER A 185 -2.82 -7.19 11.84
N SER A 186 -3.95 -7.68 12.35
CA SER A 186 -4.71 -8.77 11.71
C SER A 186 -5.04 -8.46 10.23
N CYS A 187 -5.22 -7.18 9.92
CA CYS A 187 -5.38 -6.67 8.56
C CYS A 187 -4.12 -6.91 7.73
N SER A 188 -2.95 -6.46 8.19
CA SER A 188 -1.67 -6.70 7.50
C SER A 188 -1.36 -8.19 7.33
N LYS A 189 -1.75 -9.04 8.29
CA LYS A 189 -1.55 -10.49 8.16
C LYS A 189 -2.31 -11.05 6.96
N ILE A 190 -3.61 -10.74 6.85
CA ILE A 190 -4.46 -11.17 5.73
C ILE A 190 -3.99 -10.60 4.39
N PHE A 191 -3.56 -9.34 4.32
CA PHE A 191 -3.06 -8.77 3.06
C PHE A 191 -1.65 -9.25 2.68
N SER A 192 -0.81 -9.59 3.67
CA SER A 192 0.52 -10.15 3.43
C SER A 192 0.49 -11.63 3.05
N SER A 193 -0.51 -12.38 3.55
CA SER A 193 -0.70 -13.78 3.25
C SER A 193 -1.61 -14.03 2.05
N ASP A 194 -2.15 -12.96 1.45
CA ASP A 194 -2.95 -13.02 0.26
C ASP A 194 -2.12 -13.62 -0.90
N LYS A 195 -2.45 -14.87 -1.23
CA LYS A 195 -1.87 -15.63 -2.36
C LYS A 195 -2.72 -15.49 -3.63
N THR A 196 -3.74 -14.63 -3.65
CA THR A 196 -4.42 -14.30 -4.90
C THR A 196 -3.46 -13.48 -5.74
N ASP A 197 -2.76 -14.18 -6.62
CA ASP A 197 -1.98 -13.60 -7.71
C ASP A 197 -2.67 -14.01 -9.01
N ILE A 198 -3.83 -13.41 -9.25
CA ILE A 198 -4.52 -13.55 -10.53
C ILE A 198 -4.08 -12.34 -11.36
N LEU A 199 -3.15 -12.57 -12.30
CA LEU A 199 -2.58 -11.53 -13.18
C LEU A 199 -1.77 -10.43 -12.46
N GLY A 200 -1.17 -10.69 -11.30
CA GLY A 200 -0.42 -9.68 -10.52
C GLY A 200 -1.28 -8.84 -9.58
N LEU A 201 -2.60 -9.06 -9.54
CA LEU A 201 -3.55 -8.28 -8.73
C LEU A 201 -3.92 -9.01 -7.45
N LYS A 202 -3.87 -8.29 -6.33
CA LYS A 202 -4.28 -8.77 -5.00
C LYS A 202 -5.74 -8.45 -4.71
N LEU A 203 -6.29 -9.01 -3.63
CA LEU A 203 -7.66 -8.76 -3.17
C LEU A 203 -7.97 -7.26 -2.96
N SER A 204 -6.99 -6.46 -2.50
CA SER A 204 -7.13 -5.01 -2.36
C SER A 204 -7.41 -4.32 -3.69
N ASP A 205 -6.73 -4.78 -4.75
CA ASP A 205 -6.79 -4.17 -6.07
C ASP A 205 -8.14 -4.51 -6.73
N PHE A 206 -8.61 -5.75 -6.61
CA PHE A 206 -9.95 -6.16 -7.05
C PHE A 206 -11.06 -5.38 -6.33
N SER A 207 -10.92 -5.12 -5.04
CA SER A 207 -11.91 -4.32 -4.30
C SER A 207 -12.01 -2.88 -4.83
N LEU A 208 -10.85 -2.26 -5.11
CA LEU A 208 -10.79 -0.91 -5.66
C LEU A 208 -11.41 -0.85 -7.06
N ILE A 209 -11.07 -1.80 -7.93
CA ILE A 209 -11.62 -1.90 -9.29
C ILE A 209 -13.14 -2.08 -9.25
N TYR A 210 -13.64 -2.97 -8.39
CA TYR A 210 -15.07 -3.19 -8.21
C TYR A 210 -15.80 -1.91 -7.78
N PHE A 211 -15.33 -1.25 -6.72
CA PHE A 211 -16.02 -0.07 -6.20
C PHE A 211 -15.91 1.13 -7.13
N LEU A 212 -14.79 1.31 -7.83
CA LEU A 212 -14.67 2.34 -8.86
C LEU A 212 -15.63 2.06 -10.03
N GLY A 213 -15.66 0.83 -10.53
CA GLY A 213 -16.52 0.43 -11.63
C GLY A 213 -18.00 0.61 -11.31
N ILE A 214 -18.44 0.15 -10.13
CA ILE A 214 -19.85 0.25 -9.74
C ILE A 214 -20.26 1.69 -9.43
N THR A 215 -19.36 2.51 -8.87
CA THR A 215 -19.58 3.96 -8.69
C THR A 215 -19.71 4.65 -10.04
N PHE A 216 -18.84 4.33 -11.00
CA PHE A 216 -18.86 4.92 -12.34
C PHE A 216 -20.16 4.60 -13.08
N VAL A 217 -20.57 3.33 -13.10
CA VAL A 217 -21.84 2.92 -13.71
C VAL A 217 -23.03 3.57 -13.00
N GLY A 218 -23.01 3.61 -11.66
CA GLY A 218 -24.09 4.19 -10.86
C GLY A 218 -24.28 5.69 -11.03
N LEU A 219 -23.22 6.41 -11.40
CA LEU A 219 -23.27 7.86 -11.62
C LEU A 219 -23.61 8.23 -13.06
N LEU A 220 -23.04 7.53 -14.05
CA LEU A 220 -23.20 7.88 -15.46
C LEU A 220 -24.37 7.20 -16.13
N PHE A 221 -24.75 6.01 -15.67
CA PHE A 221 -25.79 5.17 -16.28
C PHE A 221 -26.83 4.73 -15.24
N PRO A 222 -27.54 5.68 -14.59
CA PRO A 222 -28.53 5.38 -13.54
C PRO A 222 -29.69 4.51 -14.06
N GLN A 223 -30.01 4.61 -15.35
CA GLN A 223 -31.07 3.83 -16.00
C GLN A 223 -30.72 2.34 -16.14
N SER A 224 -29.44 1.97 -15.98
CA SER A 224 -28.93 0.60 -16.10
C SER A 224 -28.98 -0.16 -14.76
N GLN A 225 -30.10 -0.03 -14.04
CA GLN A 225 -30.34 -0.68 -12.75
C GLN A 225 -30.09 -2.20 -12.77
N GLY A 226 -30.42 -2.87 -13.89
CA GLY A 226 -30.16 -4.30 -14.06
C GLY A 226 -28.67 -4.67 -14.03
N ILE A 227 -27.81 -3.83 -14.62
CA ILE A 227 -26.35 -4.03 -14.60
C ILE A 227 -25.81 -3.87 -13.18
N LEU A 228 -26.20 -2.80 -12.49
CA LEU A 228 -25.78 -2.55 -11.11
C LEU A 228 -26.20 -3.69 -10.16
N ARG A 229 -27.41 -4.20 -10.34
CA ARG A 229 -27.91 -5.36 -9.58
C ARG A 229 -27.11 -6.62 -9.87
N LEU A 230 -26.85 -6.93 -11.14
CA LEU A 230 -26.07 -8.12 -11.52
C LEU A 230 -24.64 -8.05 -10.98
N THR A 231 -23.97 -6.91 -11.17
CA THR A 231 -22.61 -6.67 -10.65
C THR A 231 -22.57 -6.78 -9.13
N SER A 232 -23.57 -6.22 -8.43
CA SER A 232 -23.66 -6.35 -6.97
C SER A 232 -23.86 -7.81 -6.54
N MET A 233 -24.68 -8.60 -7.24
CA MET A 233 -24.86 -10.03 -6.93
C MET A 233 -23.58 -10.85 -7.14
N ILE A 234 -22.76 -10.53 -8.14
CA ILE A 234 -21.46 -11.22 -8.35
C ILE A 234 -20.54 -11.04 -7.15
N SER A 235 -20.66 -9.93 -6.40
CA SER A 235 -19.86 -9.70 -5.20
C SER A 235 -20.10 -10.72 -4.07
N ILE A 236 -21.17 -11.52 -4.14
CA ILE A 236 -21.40 -12.66 -3.23
C ILE A 236 -20.22 -13.64 -3.27
N LEU A 237 -19.66 -13.92 -4.45
CA LEU A 237 -18.50 -14.81 -4.58
C LEU A 237 -17.29 -14.26 -3.83
N VAL A 238 -17.09 -12.94 -3.90
CA VAL A 238 -15.99 -12.24 -3.21
C VAL A 238 -16.21 -12.25 -1.69
N ILE A 239 -17.44 -12.06 -1.22
CA ILE A 239 -17.79 -12.15 0.20
C ILE A 239 -17.48 -13.55 0.74
N LEU A 240 -17.92 -14.60 0.04
CA LEU A 240 -17.68 -15.99 0.43
C LEU A 240 -16.19 -16.31 0.48
N TYR A 241 -15.44 -15.87 -0.54
CA TYR A 241 -13.99 -16.03 -0.58
C TYR A 241 -13.30 -15.32 0.59
N SER A 242 -13.64 -14.05 0.84
CA SER A 242 -13.08 -13.26 1.94
C SER A 242 -13.37 -13.89 3.30
N PHE A 243 -14.58 -14.39 3.53
CA PHE A 243 -14.91 -15.13 4.76
C PHE A 243 -14.12 -16.43 4.88
N TYR A 244 -13.98 -17.19 3.80
CA TYR A 244 -13.23 -18.44 3.79
C TYR A 244 -11.77 -18.22 4.21
N VAL A 245 -11.10 -17.21 3.64
CA VAL A 245 -9.71 -16.88 3.98
C VAL A 245 -9.59 -16.46 5.45
N GLN A 246 -10.47 -15.60 5.93
CA GLN A 246 -10.40 -15.11 7.32
C GLN A 246 -10.68 -16.21 8.36
N ALA A 247 -11.69 -17.04 8.13
CA ALA A 247 -12.13 -18.06 9.08
C ALA A 247 -11.26 -19.33 9.06
N PHE A 248 -10.92 -19.83 7.87
CA PHE A 248 -10.29 -21.15 7.72
C PHE A 248 -8.79 -21.09 7.43
N VAL A 249 -8.33 -20.12 6.63
CA VAL A 249 -6.92 -20.03 6.22
C VAL A 249 -6.09 -19.30 7.28
N GLU A 250 -6.45 -18.05 7.57
CA GLU A 250 -5.67 -17.19 8.47
C GLU A 250 -6.06 -17.29 9.94
N LYS A 251 -7.27 -17.79 10.20
CA LYS A 251 -7.89 -17.85 11.53
C LYS A 251 -7.81 -16.50 12.26
N SER A 252 -7.97 -15.41 11.50
CA SER A 252 -7.91 -14.05 11.99
C SER A 252 -9.00 -13.21 11.34
N LEU A 253 -9.62 -12.31 12.13
CA LEU A 253 -10.68 -11.44 11.64
C LEU A 253 -10.11 -10.05 11.33
N CYS A 254 -10.24 -9.63 10.07
CA CYS A 254 -9.91 -8.28 9.66
C CYS A 254 -11.13 -7.38 9.78
N ARG A 255 -11.07 -6.40 10.68
CA ARG A 255 -12.16 -5.43 10.88
C ARG A 255 -12.48 -4.64 9.61
N VAL A 256 -11.47 -4.25 8.83
CA VAL A 256 -11.71 -3.52 7.57
C VAL A 256 -12.40 -4.40 6.53
N CYS A 257 -12.01 -5.68 6.40
CA CYS A 257 -12.68 -6.59 5.49
C CYS A 257 -14.14 -6.84 5.89
N LEU A 258 -14.45 -6.89 7.19
CA LEU A 258 -15.83 -6.97 7.67
C LEU A 258 -16.65 -5.74 7.30
N VAL A 259 -16.06 -4.54 7.34
CA VAL A 259 -16.71 -3.31 6.85
C VAL A 259 -16.98 -3.39 5.35
N ILE A 260 -16.00 -3.83 4.54
CA ILE A 260 -16.21 -4.04 3.09
C ILE A 260 -17.35 -5.03 2.83
N ILE A 261 -17.34 -6.17 3.53
CA ILE A 261 -18.41 -7.18 3.43
C ILE A 261 -19.77 -6.56 3.79
N PHE A 262 -19.84 -5.76 4.84
CA PHE A 262 -21.07 -5.07 5.22
C PHE A 262 -21.57 -4.12 4.12
N VAL A 263 -20.67 -3.33 3.52
CA VAL A 263 -20.99 -2.45 2.39
C VAL A 263 -21.53 -3.25 1.20
N LEU A 264 -20.87 -4.35 0.83
CA LEU A 264 -21.30 -5.21 -0.27
C LEU A 264 -22.67 -5.85 0.00
N LEU A 265 -22.90 -6.36 1.21
CA LEU A 265 -24.20 -6.93 1.60
C LEU A 265 -25.32 -5.89 1.55
N ALA A 266 -25.05 -4.66 1.99
CA ALA A 266 -26.02 -3.58 1.92
C ALA A 266 -26.31 -3.13 0.47
N GLN A 267 -25.31 -3.11 -0.41
CA GLN A 267 -25.51 -2.92 -1.86
C GLN A 267 -26.38 -4.03 -2.48
N ILE A 268 -26.12 -5.29 -2.13
CA ILE A 268 -26.91 -6.44 -2.59
C ILE A 268 -28.35 -6.31 -2.11
N ALA A 269 -28.57 -5.94 -0.85
CA ALA A 269 -29.92 -5.76 -0.31
C ALA A 269 -30.67 -4.64 -1.06
N ILE A 270 -30.07 -3.45 -1.17
CA ILE A 270 -30.71 -2.31 -1.85
C ILE A 270 -31.03 -2.66 -3.31
N SER A 271 -30.06 -3.20 -4.05
CA SER A 271 -30.26 -3.56 -5.45
C SER A 271 -31.28 -4.69 -5.64
N SER A 272 -31.34 -5.66 -4.74
CA SER A 272 -32.31 -6.75 -4.85
C SER A 272 -33.75 -6.32 -4.59
N PHE A 273 -33.97 -5.39 -3.66
CA PHE A 273 -35.31 -4.91 -3.30
C PHE A 273 -35.83 -3.79 -4.20
N TYR A 274 -34.95 -2.87 -4.64
CA TYR A 274 -35.35 -1.63 -5.30
C TYR A 274 -34.98 -1.55 -6.78
N PHE A 275 -33.98 -2.30 -7.27
CA PHE A 275 -33.57 -2.23 -8.67
C PHE A 275 -34.32 -3.23 -9.54
N ASN A 276 -34.78 -2.75 -10.69
CA ASN A 276 -35.46 -3.58 -11.68
C ASN A 276 -34.48 -4.46 -12.46
N TRP A 277 -34.97 -5.59 -12.97
CA TRP A 277 -34.19 -6.52 -13.81
C TRP A 277 -34.03 -6.05 -15.25
N GLY A 278 -34.57 -4.89 -15.63
CA GLY A 278 -34.43 -4.36 -16.98
C GLY A 278 -32.97 -4.12 -17.33
N LEU A 279 -32.42 -4.94 -18.22
CA LEU A 279 -31.12 -4.71 -18.85
C LEU A 279 -31.31 -3.65 -19.95
N ASN A 280 -31.62 -2.43 -19.54
CA ASN A 280 -31.55 -1.28 -20.43
C ASN A 280 -30.06 -0.97 -20.62
N LEU A 281 -29.50 -1.52 -21.70
CA LEU A 281 -28.16 -1.17 -22.14
C LEU A 281 -28.18 0.33 -22.52
N PRO A 282 -27.20 1.12 -22.08
CA PRO A 282 -27.03 2.47 -22.60
C PRO A 282 -26.72 2.33 -24.10
N VAL A 283 -27.61 2.84 -24.94
CA VAL A 283 -27.38 2.97 -26.40
C VAL A 283 -26.51 4.18 -26.65
#